data_AF-A0A2P4RFR6-F1
#
_entry.id   AF-A0A2P4RFR6-F1
#
_cell.length_a   1.000
_cell.length_b   1.000
_cell.length_c   1.000
_cell.angle_alpha   90.00
_cell.angle_beta   90.00
_cell.angle_gamma   90.00
#
_symmetry.space_group_name_H-M   'P 1'
#
loop_
_entity.id
_entity.type
_entity.pdbx_description
1 polymer ?
#
loop_
_entity_poly.entity_id
_entity_poly.type
_entity_poly.pdbx_seq_one_letter_code
_entity_poly.pdbx_strand_id
1 'polypeptide(L)'
;MDKHMHAAPSLAMMQQRKLVSQLVHQVQQTSNRAAAQFGAPLERLRDMGELIRHTTEQSCAELWRVSAGLDGILRLLDLQSDRSPEHESLHCLLAPLKQQLDRALCNVHDML
;
A
#
# COMPACT_ATOMS: atom_id res chain seq x y z
N MET A 1 -16.93 -15.97 -1.40
CA MET A 1 -17.65 -15.03 -2.29
C MET A 1 -17.06 -13.66 -1.98
N ASP A 2 -15.85 -13.35 -2.44
CA ASP A 2 -15.08 -12.20 -1.88
C ASP A 2 -14.22 -11.50 -2.95
N LYS A 3 -14.76 -11.35 -4.17
CA LYS A 3 -14.03 -10.74 -5.30
C LYS A 3 -14.35 -9.25 -5.50
N HIS A 4 -15.28 -8.68 -4.72
CA HIS A 4 -15.76 -7.31 -4.94
C HIS A 4 -15.26 -6.27 -3.93
N MET A 5 -14.61 -6.65 -2.83
CA MET A 5 -14.20 -5.70 -1.78
C MET A 5 -12.80 -5.09 -2.03
N HIS A 6 -11.92 -5.80 -2.73
CA HIS A 6 -10.54 -5.36 -3.03
C HIS A 6 -10.42 -4.35 -4.17
N ALA A 7 -11.46 -4.17 -5.00
CA ALA A 7 -11.46 -3.16 -6.07
C ALA A 7 -11.74 -1.74 -5.55
N ALA A 8 -12.37 -1.59 -4.38
CA ALA A 8 -12.78 -0.30 -3.84
C ALA A 8 -11.63 0.63 -3.42
N PRO A 9 -10.52 0.14 -2.82
CA PRO A 9 -9.47 1.03 -2.31
C PRO A 9 -8.51 1.56 -3.38
N SER A 10 -8.14 0.79 -4.40
CA SER A 10 -7.22 1.20 -5.48
C SER A 10 -7.87 2.29 -6.33
N LEU A 11 -9.19 2.16 -6.50
CA LEU A 11 -9.99 3.21 -7.09
C LEU A 11 -10.00 4.49 -6.25
N ALA A 12 -9.82 4.43 -4.93
CA ALA A 12 -9.93 5.58 -4.05
C ALA A 12 -8.79 6.59 -4.22
N MET A 13 -7.53 6.16 -4.31
CA MET A 13 -6.40 7.07 -4.54
C MET A 13 -6.39 7.62 -5.96
N MET A 14 -6.68 6.78 -6.97
CA MET A 14 -6.87 7.25 -8.34
C MET A 14 -8.01 8.28 -8.45
N GLN A 15 -9.12 8.05 -7.75
CA GLN A 15 -10.27 8.95 -7.71
C GLN A 15 -9.94 10.25 -6.97
N GLN A 16 -9.19 10.19 -5.86
CA GLN A 16 -8.71 11.38 -5.15
C GLN A 16 -7.84 12.24 -6.06
N ARG A 17 -6.88 11.66 -6.80
CA ARG A 17 -6.04 12.39 -7.76
C ARG A 17 -6.87 13.03 -8.88
N LYS A 18 -7.84 12.28 -9.42
CA LYS A 18 -8.75 12.78 -10.45
C LYS A 18 -9.57 13.98 -9.94
N LEU A 19 -10.14 13.88 -8.74
CA LEU A 19 -10.93 14.95 -8.13
C LEU A 19 -10.07 16.19 -7.84
N VAL A 20 -8.86 16.03 -7.31
CA VAL A 20 -7.94 17.15 -7.09
C VAL A 20 -7.57 17.84 -8.41
N SER A 21 -7.28 17.08 -9.46
CA SER A 21 -7.01 17.63 -10.79
C SER A 21 -8.22 18.38 -11.37
N GLN A 22 -9.43 17.83 -11.21
CA GLN A 22 -10.67 18.50 -11.62
C GLN A 22 -10.89 19.82 -10.86
N LEU A 23 -10.67 19.82 -9.54
CA LEU A 23 -10.78 21.03 -8.71
C LEU A 23 -9.77 22.10 -9.13
N VAL A 24 -8.51 21.72 -9.41
CA VAL A 24 -7.49 22.64 -9.93
C VAL A 24 -7.96 23.29 -11.24
N HIS A 25 -8.44 22.50 -12.20
CA HIS A 25 -8.93 23.03 -13.47
C HIS A 25 -10.16 23.92 -13.30
N GLN A 26 -11.11 23.55 -12.43
CA GLN A 26 -12.33 24.31 -12.20
C GLN A 26 -12.03 25.67 -11.52
N VAL A 27 -11.11 25.70 -10.57
CA VAL A 27 -10.65 26.94 -9.91
C VAL A 27 -9.95 27.86 -10.90
N GLN A 28 -9.13 27.31 -11.81
CA GLN A 28 -8.46 28.08 -12.86
C GLN A 28 -9.44 28.68 -13.88
N GLN A 29 -10.54 27.99 -14.18
CA GLN A 29 -11.55 28.44 -15.16
C GLN A 29 -12.59 29.42 -14.58
N THR A 30 -12.81 29.44 -13.27
CA THR A 30 -13.91 30.22 -12.65
C THR A 30 -13.57 31.69 -12.41
N SER A 31 -12.38 32.02 -11.91
CA SER A 31 -11.96 33.41 -11.66
C SER A 31 -10.49 33.52 -11.27
N ASN A 32 -9.82 34.60 -11.70
CA ASN A 32 -8.46 34.95 -11.24
C ASN A 32 -8.38 35.09 -9.71
N ARG A 33 -9.45 35.54 -9.05
CA ARG A 33 -9.50 35.66 -7.58
C ARG A 33 -9.57 34.30 -6.90
N ALA A 34 -10.34 33.37 -7.46
CA ALA A 34 -10.42 31.99 -6.98
C ALA A 34 -9.08 31.26 -7.19
N ALA A 35 -8.45 31.44 -8.36
CA ALA A 35 -7.11 30.92 -8.64
C ALA A 35 -6.05 31.43 -7.65
N ALA A 36 -6.06 32.73 -7.32
CA ALA A 36 -5.15 33.29 -6.33
C ALA A 36 -5.40 32.77 -4.91
N GLN A 37 -6.66 32.51 -4.55
CA GLN A 37 -7.04 32.05 -3.21
C GLN A 37 -6.82 30.55 -3.00
N PHE A 38 -7.07 29.72 -4.02
CA PHE A 38 -7.08 28.27 -3.89
C PHE A 38 -5.95 27.55 -4.64
N GLY A 39 -5.17 28.25 -5.47
CA GLY A 39 -4.06 27.66 -6.23
C GLY A 39 -3.04 26.97 -5.32
N ALA A 40 -2.41 27.72 -4.41
CA ALA A 40 -1.39 27.16 -3.51
C ALA A 40 -1.92 26.04 -2.58
N PRO A 41 -3.13 26.15 -1.97
CA PRO A 41 -3.72 25.03 -1.23
C PRO A 41 -3.94 23.77 -2.07
N LEU A 42 -4.39 23.89 -3.31
CA LEU A 42 -4.65 22.74 -4.19
C LEU A 42 -3.35 22.09 -4.68
N GLU A 43 -2.32 22.89 -4.98
CA GLU A 43 -0.98 22.37 -5.27
C GLU A 43 -0.42 21.59 -4.09
N ARG A 44 -0.52 22.15 -2.88
CA ARG A 44 -0.09 21.45 -1.66
C ARG A 44 -0.86 20.13 -1.43
N LEU A 45 -2.15 20.11 -1.70
CA LEU A 45 -2.97 18.90 -1.59
C LEU A 45 -2.53 17.83 -2.60
N ARG A 46 -2.22 18.24 -3.84
CA ARG A 46 -1.66 17.35 -4.87
C ARG A 46 -0.31 16.78 -4.44
N ASP A 47 0.60 17.63 -4.00
CA ASP A 47 1.96 17.25 -3.62
C ASP A 47 1.94 16.30 -2.41
N MET A 48 1.05 16.55 -1.44
CA MET A 48 0.85 15.66 -0.30
C MET A 48 0.29 14.30 -0.73
N GLY A 49 -0.64 14.26 -1.70
CA GLY A 49 -1.15 13.01 -2.26
C GLY A 49 -0.05 12.18 -2.94
N GLU A 50 0.80 12.83 -3.76
CA GLU A 50 1.93 12.16 -4.41
C GLU A 50 2.97 11.68 -3.40
N LEU A 51 3.26 12.44 -2.34
CA LEU A 51 4.17 12.03 -1.28
C LEU A 51 3.64 10.79 -0.53
N ILE A 52 2.35 10.77 -0.19
CA ILE A 52 1.70 9.61 0.46
C ILE A 52 1.80 8.39 -0.45
N ARG A 53 1.46 8.53 -1.74
CA ARG A 53 1.54 7.43 -2.72
C ARG A 53 2.96 6.89 -2.83
N HIS A 54 3.94 7.75 -3.09
CA HIS A 54 5.35 7.35 -3.26
C HIS A 54 5.89 6.66 -2.00
N THR A 55 5.62 7.22 -0.82
CA THR A 55 6.04 6.61 0.45
C THR A 55 5.39 5.25 0.64
N THR A 56 4.09 5.13 0.35
CA THR A 56 3.35 3.87 0.48
C THR A 56 3.87 2.81 -0.49
N GLU A 57 4.12 3.16 -1.75
CA GLU A 57 4.72 2.26 -2.75
C GLU A 57 6.10 1.75 -2.30
N GLN A 58 6.95 2.67 -1.85
CA GLN A 58 8.30 2.32 -1.39
C GLN A 58 8.24 1.39 -0.17
N SER A 59 7.44 1.74 0.85
CA SER A 59 7.28 0.90 2.04
C SER A 59 6.67 -0.47 1.70
N CYS A 60 5.70 -0.54 0.79
CA CYS A 60 5.18 -1.82 0.29
C CYS A 60 6.29 -2.66 -0.37
N ALA A 61 7.13 -2.06 -1.23
CA ALA A 61 8.22 -2.79 -1.87
C ALA A 61 9.27 -3.30 -0.86
N GLU A 62 9.57 -2.53 0.18
CA GLU A 62 10.43 -2.96 1.29
C GLU A 62 9.80 -4.14 2.05
N LEU A 63 8.52 -4.06 2.42
CA LEU A 63 7.84 -5.12 3.16
C LEU A 63 7.59 -6.38 2.32
N TRP A 64 7.38 -6.27 1.00
CA TRP A 64 7.33 -7.43 0.10
C TRP A 64 8.65 -8.19 0.09
N ARG A 65 9.78 -7.47 0.13
CA ARG A 65 11.10 -8.11 0.27
C ARG A 65 11.24 -8.83 1.61
N VAL A 66 10.73 -8.25 2.69
CA VAL A 66 10.69 -8.92 4.01
C VAL A 66 9.83 -10.18 3.96
N SER A 67 8.64 -10.13 3.34
CA SER A 67 7.78 -11.30 3.15
C SER A 67 8.48 -12.41 2.36
N ALA A 68 9.14 -12.07 1.26
CA ALA A 68 9.93 -13.04 0.48
C ALA A 68 11.08 -13.65 1.30
N GLY A 69 11.72 -12.85 2.16
CA GLY A 69 12.72 -13.33 3.11
C GLY A 69 12.14 -14.33 4.11
N LEU A 70 10.95 -14.04 4.66
CA LEU A 70 10.23 -14.96 5.55
C LEU A 70 9.84 -16.27 4.85
N ASP A 71 9.45 -16.23 3.57
CA ASP A 71 9.24 -17.45 2.78
C ASP A 71 10.51 -18.31 2.71
N GLY A 72 11.67 -17.68 2.52
CA GLY A 72 12.96 -18.37 2.53
C GLY A 72 13.26 -19.03 3.88
N ILE A 73 13.03 -18.30 4.98
CA ILE A 73 13.21 -18.81 6.35
C ILE A 73 12.28 -20.00 6.61
N LEU A 74 10.99 -19.88 6.27
CA LEU A 74 10.02 -20.97 6.45
C LEU A 74 10.44 -22.23 5.70
N ARG A 75 10.86 -22.09 4.43
CA ARG A 75 11.39 -23.22 3.66
C ARG A 75 12.62 -23.84 4.30
N LEU A 76 13.53 -23.03 4.84
CA LEU A 76 14.72 -23.54 5.52
C LEU A 76 14.34 -24.33 6.79
N LEU A 77 13.38 -23.84 7.56
CA LEU A 77 12.89 -24.53 8.76
C LEU A 77 12.23 -25.86 8.40
N ASP A 78 11.40 -25.88 7.35
CA ASP A 78 10.76 -27.09 6.83
C ASP A 78 11.80 -28.14 6.38
N LEU A 79 12.84 -27.70 5.65
CA LEU A 79 13.95 -28.57 5.23
C LEU A 79 14.81 -29.10 6.38
N GLN A 80 14.78 -28.47 7.55
CA GLN A 80 15.57 -28.86 8.73
C GLN A 80 14.68 -29.42 9.86
N SER A 81 13.39 -29.65 9.62
CA SER A 81 12.39 -30.08 10.61
C SER A 81 12.82 -31.34 11.37
N ASP A 82 13.38 -32.33 10.67
CA ASP A 82 13.87 -33.58 11.27
C ASP A 82 15.08 -33.40 12.20
N ARG A 83 15.77 -32.26 12.14
CA ARG A 83 16.98 -32.03 12.94
C ARG A 83 16.68 -31.56 14.36
N SER A 84 15.54 -30.91 14.58
CA SER A 84 15.11 -30.50 15.91
C SER A 84 13.63 -30.08 15.92
N PRO A 85 12.86 -30.46 16.95
CA PRO A 85 11.45 -30.11 17.07
C PRO A 85 11.21 -28.59 17.21
N GLU A 86 12.23 -27.83 17.58
CA GLU A 86 12.18 -26.38 17.64
C GLU A 86 12.03 -25.74 16.24
N HIS A 87 12.56 -26.37 15.18
CA HIS A 87 12.38 -25.88 13.81
C HIS A 87 10.91 -25.93 13.38
N GLU A 88 10.23 -27.05 13.66
CA GLU A 88 8.80 -27.21 13.40
C GLU A 88 7.97 -26.21 14.22
N SER A 89 8.32 -26.04 15.50
CA SER A 89 7.67 -25.06 16.38
C SER A 89 7.84 -23.63 15.86
N LEU A 90 9.03 -23.25 15.41
CA LEU A 90 9.29 -21.94 14.84
C LEU A 90 8.58 -21.74 13.51
N HIS A 91 8.53 -22.77 12.66
CA HIS A 91 7.77 -22.75 11.41
C HIS A 91 6.28 -22.47 11.68
N CYS A 92 5.69 -23.19 12.63
CA CYS A 92 4.30 -23.01 13.05
C CYS A 92 4.01 -21.60 13.60
N LEU A 93 4.98 -20.95 14.24
CA LEU A 93 4.83 -19.58 14.73
C LEU A 93 4.98 -18.52 13.62
N LEU A 94 5.91 -18.73 12.69
CA LEU A 94 6.22 -17.75 11.64
C LEU A 94 5.25 -17.81 10.46
N ALA A 95 4.71 -19.00 10.12
CA ALA A 95 3.82 -19.14 8.96
C ALA A 95 2.54 -18.27 9.08
N PRO A 96 1.83 -18.23 10.23
CA PRO A 96 0.69 -17.34 10.40
C PRO A 96 1.06 -15.86 10.33
N LEU A 97 2.22 -15.47 10.88
CA LEU A 97 2.70 -14.08 10.83
C LEU A 97 3.01 -13.65 9.40
N LYS A 98 3.63 -14.52 8.62
CA LYS A 98 3.83 -14.28 7.19
C LYS A 98 2.50 -14.10 6.47
N GLN A 99 1.53 -14.99 6.71
CA GLN A 99 0.23 -14.89 6.06
C GLN A 99 -0.49 -13.58 6.42
N GLN A 100 -0.36 -13.12 7.66
CA GLN A 100 -0.90 -11.82 8.08
C GLN A 100 -0.20 -10.66 7.36
N LEU A 101 1.14 -10.70 7.26
CA LEU A 101 1.92 -9.72 6.51
C LEU A 101 1.49 -9.68 5.03
N ASP A 102 1.37 -10.83 4.37
CA ASP A 102 0.96 -10.93 2.97
C ASP A 102 -0.42 -10.32 2.75
N ARG A 103 -1.39 -10.61 3.62
CA ARG A 103 -2.73 -10.02 3.56
C ARG A 103 -2.70 -8.51 3.76
N ALA A 104 -1.92 -8.03 4.73
CA ALA A 104 -1.77 -6.59 4.95
C ALA A 104 -1.15 -5.90 3.74
N LEU A 105 -0.14 -6.52 3.12
CA LEU A 105 0.50 -5.98 1.93
C LEU A 105 -0.41 -5.99 0.71
N CYS A 106 -1.20 -7.05 0.50
CA CYS A 106 -2.23 -7.06 -0.54
C CYS A 106 -3.23 -5.92 -0.31
N ASN A 107 -3.74 -5.72 0.91
CA ASN A 107 -4.68 -4.64 1.18
C ASN A 107 -4.12 -3.24 0.89
N VAL A 108 -2.86 -2.99 1.24
CA VAL A 108 -2.21 -1.69 0.96
C VAL A 108 -1.86 -1.56 -0.51
N HIS A 109 -1.41 -2.63 -1.17
CA HIS A 109 -1.16 -2.63 -2.60
C HIS A 109 -2.45 -2.38 -3.39
N ASP A 110 -3.55 -3.00 -2.96
CA ASP A 110 -4.90 -2.79 -3.48
C ASP A 110 -5.43 -1.38 -3.15
N MET A 111 -4.73 -0.53 -2.39
CA MET A 111 -5.08 0.90 -2.19
C MET A 111 -4.33 1.84 -3.13
N LEU A 112 -3.23 1.37 -3.73
CA LEU A 112 -2.39 2.14 -4.66
C LEU A 112 -3.00 2.11 -6.07
#